data_AF-A0A923HYB9-F1
#
_entry.id   AF-A0A923HYB9-F1
#
_cell.length_a   1.000
_cell.length_b   1.000
_cell.length_c   1.000
_cell.angle_alpha   90.00
_cell.angle_beta   90.00
_cell.angle_gamma   90.00
#
_symmetry.space_group_name_H-M   'P 1'
#
loop_
_entity.id
_entity.type
_entity.pdbx_description
1 polymer ?
#
loop_
_entity_poly.entity_id
_entity_poly.type
_entity_poly.pdbx_seq_one_letter_code
_entity_poly.pdbx_strand_id
1 'polypeptide(L)'
;MVQLFILYYLSIKQTHGYEIQKFIQMNQMNEWNNIKSGSIYYAINKLERSGFISIVDKSNAGEKAKCIYGITEKGQLELHKIALQEMKKPLGSITAEKFLIYPIVANLNKSEIIESVTAHLHQLENEKAKIIKWEQEKQDTSKSVEKATLSMMKETINLQIKWHMALLDNIDETISVVDKIHQMIKTTDYSQN
;
A
#
# COMPACT_ATOMS: atom_id res chain seq x y z
N MET A 1 -2.79 9.47 -3.28
CA MET A 1 -3.35 8.43 -4.16
C MET A 1 -4.86 8.52 -4.36
N VAL A 2 -5.74 8.13 -3.41
CA VAL A 2 -7.21 8.10 -3.68
C VAL A 2 -7.79 9.45 -4.10
N GLN A 3 -7.38 10.55 -3.44
CA GLN A 3 -7.81 11.90 -3.81
C GLN A 3 -7.33 12.31 -5.22
N LEU A 4 -6.08 11.96 -5.57
CA LEU A 4 -5.52 12.23 -6.90
C LEU A 4 -6.35 11.55 -7.99
N PHE A 5 -6.69 10.27 -7.77
CA PHE A 5 -7.51 9.52 -8.71
C PHE A 5 -8.93 10.08 -8.83
N ILE A 6 -9.57 10.46 -7.72
CA ILE A 6 -10.91 11.08 -7.75
C ILE A 6 -10.89 12.39 -8.53
N LEU A 7 -9.89 13.26 -8.30
CA LEU A 7 -9.74 14.50 -9.06
C LEU A 7 -9.53 14.20 -10.55
N TYR A 8 -8.65 13.27 -10.90
CA TYR A 8 -8.45 12.84 -12.28
C TYR A 8 -9.75 12.36 -12.93
N TYR A 9 -10.49 11.47 -12.26
CA TYR A 9 -11.75 10.95 -12.78
C TYR A 9 -12.77 12.07 -13.01
N LEU A 10 -12.94 12.96 -12.04
CA LEU A 10 -13.87 14.09 -12.11
C LEU A 10 -13.43 15.20 -13.07
N SER A 11 -12.16 15.23 -13.48
CA SER A 11 -11.68 16.10 -14.55
C SER A 11 -12.12 15.65 -15.94
N ILE A 12 -12.48 14.37 -16.08
CA ILE A 12 -12.97 13.78 -17.33
C ILE A 12 -14.50 13.75 -17.33
N LYS A 13 -15.11 13.29 -16.23
CA LYS A 13 -16.55 13.06 -16.14
C LYS A 13 -17.10 13.48 -14.78
N GLN A 14 -18.05 14.41 -14.78
CA GLN A 14 -18.88 14.72 -13.62
C GLN A 14 -19.77 13.50 -13.30
N THR A 15 -19.73 13.02 -12.06
CA THR A 15 -20.46 11.79 -11.69
C THR A 15 -20.73 11.65 -10.19
N HIS A 16 -21.49 10.61 -9.83
CA HIS A 16 -21.69 10.15 -8.47
C HIS A 16 -20.45 9.47 -7.89
N GLY A 17 -20.23 9.66 -6.59
CA GLY A 17 -19.17 8.93 -5.86
C GLY A 17 -19.28 7.41 -5.98
N TYR A 18 -20.51 6.89 -6.10
CA TYR A 18 -20.77 5.46 -6.34
C TYR A 18 -20.21 4.96 -7.68
N GLU A 19 -20.30 5.75 -8.76
CA GLU A 19 -19.72 5.34 -10.04
C GLU A 19 -18.19 5.25 -9.97
N ILE A 20 -17.55 6.21 -9.28
CA ILE A 20 -16.10 6.19 -9.06
C ILE A 20 -15.71 4.94 -8.27
N GLN A 21 -16.46 4.62 -7.20
CA GLN A 21 -16.25 3.40 -6.42
C GLN A 21 -16.40 2.14 -7.28
N LYS A 22 -17.46 2.05 -8.09
CA LYS A 22 -17.70 0.92 -8.97
C LYS A 22 -16.59 0.77 -10.01
N PHE A 23 -16.11 1.88 -10.57
CA PHE A 23 -14.97 1.87 -11.49
C PHE A 23 -13.70 1.30 -10.84
N ILE A 24 -13.36 1.76 -9.63
CA ILE A 24 -12.21 1.28 -8.86
C ILE A 24 -12.32 -0.24 -8.60
N GLN A 25 -13.51 -0.71 -8.22
CA GLN A 25 -13.78 -2.13 -7.95
C GLN A 25 -13.69 -2.99 -9.22
N MET A 26 -14.33 -2.57 -10.32
CA MET A 26 -14.35 -3.32 -11.57
C MET A 26 -12.95 -3.43 -12.21
N ASN A 27 -12.10 -2.42 -12.01
CA ASN A 27 -10.72 -2.41 -12.52
C ASN A 27 -9.71 -2.98 -11.50
N GLN A 28 -10.18 -3.59 -10.41
CA GLN A 28 -9.34 -4.23 -9.38
C GLN A 28 -8.25 -3.31 -8.83
N MET A 29 -8.50 -1.99 -8.81
CA MET A 29 -7.52 -1.00 -8.36
C MET A 29 -7.12 -1.18 -6.90
N ASN A 30 -7.96 -1.83 -6.11
CA ASN A 30 -7.73 -2.14 -4.71
C ASN A 30 -6.52 -3.08 -4.52
N GLU A 31 -6.35 -4.04 -5.45
CA GLU A 31 -5.34 -5.10 -5.36
C GLU A 31 -3.92 -4.54 -5.48
N TRP A 32 -3.74 -3.39 -6.14
CA TRP A 32 -2.42 -2.81 -6.41
C TRP A 32 -2.23 -1.37 -5.89
N ASN A 33 -3.25 -0.75 -5.30
CA ASN A 33 -3.14 0.61 -4.72
C ASN A 33 -3.66 0.77 -3.28
N ASN A 34 -3.91 -0.33 -2.56
CA ASN A 34 -4.39 -0.31 -1.16
C ASN A 34 -5.60 0.65 -0.95
N ILE A 35 -6.45 0.77 -1.97
CA ILE A 35 -7.62 1.65 -1.95
C ILE A 35 -8.72 0.92 -1.18
N LYS A 36 -9.00 1.37 0.03
CA LYS A 36 -10.12 0.85 0.82
C LYS A 36 -11.41 1.52 0.38
N SER A 37 -12.50 0.76 0.21
CA SER A 37 -13.81 1.28 -0.19
C SER A 37 -14.30 2.45 0.70
N GLY A 38 -14.13 2.33 2.02
CA GLY A 38 -14.49 3.39 2.98
C GLY A 38 -13.67 4.68 2.83
N SER A 39 -12.48 4.62 2.22
CA SER A 39 -11.62 5.80 2.00
C SER A 39 -12.11 6.71 0.87
N ILE A 40 -12.97 6.20 -0.03
CA ILE A 40 -13.42 6.94 -1.22
C ILE A 40 -14.36 8.08 -0.80
N TYR A 41 -15.43 7.79 -0.06
CA TYR A 41 -16.35 8.84 0.40
C TYR A 41 -15.71 9.79 1.40
N TYR A 42 -14.77 9.31 2.22
CA TYR A 42 -13.95 10.18 3.05
C TYR A 42 -13.13 11.17 2.20
N ALA A 43 -12.50 10.68 1.14
CA ALA A 43 -11.73 11.51 0.21
C ALA A 43 -12.63 12.51 -0.54
N ILE A 44 -13.80 12.09 -1.04
CA ILE A 44 -14.79 12.98 -1.67
C ILE A 44 -15.19 14.11 -0.71
N ASN A 45 -15.58 13.78 0.52
CA ASN A 45 -15.95 14.77 1.52
C ASN A 45 -14.81 15.76 1.81
N LYS A 46 -13.56 15.29 1.87
CA LYS A 46 -12.40 16.14 2.10
C LYS A 46 -12.11 17.06 0.91
N LEU A 47 -12.22 16.55 -0.32
CA LEU A 47 -12.04 17.34 -1.54
C LEU A 47 -13.13 18.41 -1.68
N GLU A 48 -14.39 18.07 -1.37
CA GLU A 48 -15.52 18.99 -1.39
C GLU A 48 -15.32 20.12 -0.37
N ARG A 49 -15.04 19.77 0.90
CA ARG A 49 -14.77 20.76 1.96
C ARG A 49 -13.59 21.68 1.63
N SER A 50 -12.62 21.18 0.87
CA SER A 50 -11.45 21.96 0.44
C SER A 50 -11.71 22.82 -0.79
N GLY A 51 -12.91 22.71 -1.39
CA GLY A 51 -13.32 23.42 -2.60
C GLY A 51 -12.66 22.91 -3.88
N PHE A 52 -12.09 21.71 -3.87
CA PHE A 52 -11.47 21.09 -5.06
C PHE A 52 -12.49 20.40 -5.97
N ILE A 53 -13.63 20.00 -5.40
CA ILE A 53 -14.80 19.51 -6.14
C ILE A 53 -16.05 20.20 -5.58
N SER A 54 -17.11 20.24 -6.37
CA SER A 54 -18.41 20.79 -5.97
C SER A 54 -19.55 19.88 -6.41
N ILE A 55 -20.69 19.97 -5.72
CA ILE A 55 -21.93 19.34 -6.18
C ILE A 55 -22.45 20.17 -7.35
N VAL A 56 -22.54 19.55 -8.53
CA VAL A 56 -23.10 20.16 -9.74
C VAL A 56 -24.60 19.89 -9.87
N ASP A 57 -25.07 18.79 -9.27
CA ASP A 57 -26.49 18.45 -9.20
C ASP A 57 -26.79 17.66 -7.91
N LYS A 58 -27.90 18.01 -7.26
CA LYS A 58 -28.46 17.28 -6.13
C LYS A 58 -29.62 16.46 -6.66
N SER A 59 -29.46 15.15 -6.75
CA SER A 59 -30.64 14.30 -6.89
C SER A 59 -31.58 14.54 -5.69
N ASN A 60 -32.88 14.42 -5.94
CA ASN A 60 -33.97 14.76 -5.01
C ASN A 60 -33.97 14.03 -3.63
N ALA A 61 -32.96 13.22 -3.31
CA ALA A 61 -32.94 12.34 -2.15
C ALA A 61 -31.99 12.72 -1.00
N GLY A 62 -31.28 13.85 -1.04
CA GLY A 62 -30.45 14.34 0.09
C GLY A 62 -29.25 13.46 0.50
N GLU A 63 -29.11 12.26 -0.05
CA GLU A 63 -28.02 11.33 0.23
C GLU A 63 -26.77 11.68 -0.59
N LYS A 64 -25.61 11.79 0.09
CA LYS A 64 -24.30 12.06 -0.53
C LYS A 64 -23.91 11.09 -1.64
N ALA A 65 -24.41 9.85 -1.58
CA ALA A 65 -24.18 8.82 -2.59
C ALA A 65 -24.83 9.14 -3.95
N LYS A 66 -25.83 10.03 -3.95
CA LYS A 66 -26.61 10.40 -5.13
C LYS A 66 -26.37 11.85 -5.58
N CYS A 67 -25.36 12.54 -5.05
CA CYS A 67 -24.92 13.84 -5.58
C CYS A 67 -24.02 13.63 -6.78
N ILE A 68 -24.13 14.48 -7.81
CA ILE A 68 -23.17 14.53 -8.92
C ILE A 68 -22.09 15.54 -8.51
N TYR A 69 -20.84 15.10 -8.53
CA TYR A 69 -19.68 15.94 -8.25
C TYR A 69 -19.00 16.34 -9.56
N GLY A 70 -18.42 17.54 -9.57
CA GLY A 70 -17.53 18.01 -10.64
C GLY A 70 -16.27 18.63 -10.05
N ILE A 71 -15.16 18.59 -10.80
CA ILE A 71 -13.92 19.26 -10.40
C ILE A 71 -14.05 20.78 -10.57
N THR A 72 -13.46 21.56 -9.67
CA THR A 72 -13.37 23.02 -9.78
C THR A 72 -12.06 23.45 -10.44
N GLU A 73 -11.91 24.72 -10.82
CA GLU A 73 -10.62 25.27 -11.28
C GLU A 73 -9.50 25.05 -10.24
N LYS A 74 -9.81 25.32 -8.97
CA LYS A 74 -8.92 25.03 -7.84
C LYS A 74 -8.54 23.55 -7.78
N GLY A 75 -9.50 22.66 -8.05
CA GLY A 75 -9.28 21.22 -8.12
C GLY A 75 -8.35 20.79 -9.26
N GLN A 76 -8.43 21.42 -10.42
CA GLN A 76 -7.52 21.14 -11.55
C GLN A 76 -6.07 21.51 -11.22
N LEU A 77 -5.86 22.66 -10.57
CA LEU A 77 -4.53 23.07 -10.11
C LEU A 77 -3.98 22.09 -9.07
N GLU A 78 -4.81 21.65 -8.13
CA GLU A 78 -4.41 20.67 -7.11
C GLU A 78 -4.14 19.29 -7.71
N LEU A 79 -4.92 18.84 -8.71
CA LEU A 79 -4.65 17.62 -9.48
C LEU A 79 -3.24 17.63 -10.06
N HIS A 80 -2.88 18.70 -10.78
CA HIS A 80 -1.56 18.84 -11.38
C HIS A 80 -0.45 18.86 -10.32
N LYS A 81 -0.63 19.62 -9.25
CA LYS A 81 0.32 19.71 -8.13
C LYS A 81 0.54 18.37 -7.45
N ILE A 82 -0.53 17.66 -7.07
CA ILE A 82 -0.41 16.35 -6.42
C ILE A 82 0.24 15.34 -7.37
N ALA A 83 -0.11 15.33 -8.66
CA ALA A 83 0.49 14.43 -9.63
C ALA A 83 2.03 14.61 -9.70
N LEU A 84 2.51 15.85 -9.81
CA LEU A 84 3.94 16.14 -9.82
C LEU A 84 4.63 15.84 -8.48
N GLN A 85 3.93 15.98 -7.36
CA GLN A 85 4.46 15.60 -6.05
C GLN A 85 4.60 14.08 -5.92
N GLU A 86 3.63 13.30 -6.39
CA GLU A 86 3.71 11.83 -6.39
C GLU A 86 4.87 11.34 -7.25
N MET A 87 5.13 11.96 -8.41
CA MET A 87 6.26 11.63 -9.28
C MET A 87 7.64 11.77 -8.60
N LYS A 88 7.73 12.57 -7.53
CA LYS A 88 8.98 12.78 -6.78
C LYS A 88 9.16 11.81 -5.62
N LYS A 89 8.14 11.01 -5.30
CA LYS A 89 8.21 10.08 -4.17
C LYS A 89 8.93 8.79 -4.55
N PRO A 90 9.62 8.15 -3.60
CA PRO A 90 10.11 6.80 -3.81
C PRO A 90 8.93 5.83 -4.02
N LEU A 91 9.17 4.78 -4.80
CA LEU A 91 8.15 3.75 -5.07
C LEU A 91 7.92 2.80 -3.90
N GLY A 92 8.86 2.72 -2.95
CA GLY A 92 8.77 1.85 -1.77
C GLY A 92 9.69 2.31 -0.64
N SER A 93 9.41 1.84 0.57
CA SER A 93 10.26 2.07 1.74
C SER A 93 11.47 1.12 1.71
N ILE A 94 12.63 1.63 2.10
CA ILE A 94 13.84 0.82 2.34
C ILE A 94 13.99 0.42 3.82
N THR A 95 13.03 0.79 4.66
CA THR A 95 13.01 0.48 6.09
C THR A 95 11.78 -0.33 6.46
N ALA A 96 11.94 -1.27 7.40
CA ALA A 96 10.85 -2.04 7.97
C ALA A 96 11.06 -2.23 9.47
N GLU A 97 10.01 -2.10 10.27
CA GLU A 97 10.04 -2.38 11.72
C GLU A 97 10.51 -3.83 12.00
N LYS A 98 10.19 -4.76 11.08
CA LYS A 98 10.61 -6.15 11.14
C LYS A 98 12.14 -6.33 11.16
N PHE A 99 12.91 -5.34 10.70
CA PHE A 99 14.37 -5.39 10.82
C PHE A 99 14.85 -5.29 12.26
N LEU A 100 14.00 -4.83 13.19
CA LEU A 100 14.24 -4.82 14.63
C LEU A 100 13.81 -6.11 15.32
N ILE A 101 13.30 -7.12 14.59
CA ILE A 101 12.81 -8.35 15.22
C ILE A 101 13.95 -9.16 15.85
N TYR A 102 15.19 -8.96 15.39
CA TYR A 102 16.38 -9.71 15.81
C TYR A 102 16.52 -9.79 17.35
N PRO A 103 16.53 -8.69 18.13
CA PRO A 103 16.54 -8.76 19.60
C PRO A 103 15.23 -9.24 20.25
N ILE A 104 14.12 -9.33 19.52
CA ILE A 104 12.79 -9.67 20.08
C ILE A 104 12.51 -11.17 19.95
N VAL A 105 12.99 -11.81 18.88
CA VAL A 105 12.71 -13.23 18.60
C VAL A 105 13.19 -14.19 19.69
N ALA A 106 14.20 -13.87 20.51
CA ALA A 106 14.63 -14.77 21.58
C ALA A 106 13.64 -14.89 22.75
N ASN A 107 12.70 -13.95 22.87
CA ASN A 107 11.63 -14.05 23.87
C ASN A 107 10.41 -14.81 23.34
N LEU A 108 10.44 -15.29 22.09
CA LEU A 108 9.38 -16.05 21.46
C LEU A 108 9.77 -17.52 21.35
N ASN A 109 8.78 -18.41 21.35
CA ASN A 109 9.06 -19.83 21.13
C ASN A 109 9.51 -20.05 19.68
N LYS A 110 10.64 -20.74 19.49
CA LYS A 110 11.17 -21.11 18.17
C LYS A 110 10.10 -21.75 17.27
N SER A 111 9.25 -22.63 17.80
CA SER A 111 8.21 -23.28 17.00
C SER A 111 7.15 -22.29 16.52
N GLU A 112 6.77 -21.31 17.34
CA GLU A 112 5.81 -20.26 16.98
C GLU A 112 6.38 -19.33 15.91
N ILE A 113 7.67 -19.00 15.99
CA ILE A 113 8.36 -18.21 14.96
C ILE A 113 8.34 -18.97 13.63
N ILE A 114 8.74 -20.25 13.65
CA ILE A 114 8.77 -21.08 12.45
C ILE A 114 7.38 -21.18 11.82
N GLU A 115 6.35 -21.47 12.62
CA GLU A 115 4.96 -21.54 12.16
C GLU A 115 4.50 -20.22 11.55
N SER A 116 4.72 -19.10 12.24
CA SER A 116 4.30 -17.77 11.79
C SER A 116 5.00 -17.36 10.49
N VAL A 117 6.31 -17.55 10.39
CA VAL A 117 7.09 -17.19 9.19
C VAL A 117 6.74 -18.11 8.02
N THR A 118 6.53 -19.41 8.27
CA THR A 118 6.11 -20.36 7.22
C THR A 118 4.73 -20.02 6.67
N ALA A 119 3.77 -19.70 7.55
CA ALA A 119 2.45 -19.25 7.13
C ALA A 119 2.53 -17.96 6.29
N HIS A 120 3.39 -17.01 6.68
CA HIS A 120 3.61 -15.79 5.91
C HIS A 120 4.28 -16.04 4.55
N LEU A 121 5.25 -16.97 4.47
CA LEU A 121 5.85 -17.38 3.20
C LEU A 121 4.80 -17.94 2.23
N HIS A 122 3.87 -18.76 2.71
CA HIS A 122 2.75 -19.23 1.88
C HIS A 122 1.87 -18.08 1.37
N GLN A 123 1.63 -17.05 2.19
CA GLN A 123 0.91 -15.85 1.74
C GLN A 123 1.66 -15.10 0.65
N LEU A 124 2.97 -14.88 0.82
CA LEU A 124 3.82 -14.21 -0.16
C LEU A 124 3.86 -14.97 -1.50
N GLU A 125 3.94 -16.30 -1.48
CA GLU A 125 3.89 -17.11 -2.71
C GLU A 125 2.53 -17.00 -3.41
N ASN A 126 1.42 -16.95 -2.65
CA ASN A 126 0.10 -16.71 -3.21
C ASN A 126 -0.02 -15.31 -3.85
N GLU A 127 0.55 -14.28 -3.22
CA GLU A 127 0.59 -12.92 -3.79
C GLU A 127 1.44 -12.86 -5.06
N LYS A 128 2.60 -13.52 -5.07
CA LYS A 128 3.46 -13.65 -6.25
C LYS A 128 2.73 -14.32 -7.40
N ALA A 129 1.99 -15.40 -7.14
CA ALA A 129 1.20 -16.10 -8.15
C ALA A 129 0.14 -15.20 -8.79
N LYS A 130 -0.52 -14.33 -8.00
CA LYS A 130 -1.46 -13.33 -8.53
C LYS A 130 -0.79 -12.34 -9.48
N ILE A 131 0.39 -11.83 -9.13
CA ILE A 131 1.13 -10.88 -9.97
C ILE A 131 1.61 -11.54 -11.27
N ILE A 132 2.10 -12.79 -11.20
CA ILE A 132 2.49 -13.56 -12.40
C ILE A 132 1.30 -13.76 -13.33
N LYS A 133 0.15 -14.15 -12.79
CA LYS A 133 -1.08 -14.30 -13.57
C LYS A 133 -1.45 -12.98 -14.25
N TRP A 134 -1.39 -11.88 -13.52
CA TRP A 134 -1.70 -10.55 -14.05
C TRP A 134 -0.74 -10.13 -15.17
N GLU A 135 0.56 -10.37 -15.01
CA GLU A 135 1.56 -10.10 -16.04
C GLU A 135 1.27 -10.89 -17.34
N GLN A 136 0.84 -12.15 -17.22
CA GLN A 136 0.43 -12.98 -18.35
C GLN A 136 -0.81 -12.41 -19.05
N GLU A 137 -1.85 -12.04 -18.29
CA GLU A 137 -3.09 -11.43 -18.84
C GLU A 137 -2.82 -10.11 -19.58
N LYS A 138 -1.72 -9.42 -19.24
CA LYS A 138 -1.36 -8.11 -19.79
C LYS A 138 -0.19 -8.16 -20.78
N GLN A 139 0.32 -9.34 -21.14
CA GLN A 139 1.55 -9.50 -21.92
C GLN A 139 1.55 -8.69 -23.23
N ASP A 140 0.43 -8.69 -23.95
CA ASP A 140 0.28 -8.04 -25.26
C ASP A 140 -0.18 -6.57 -25.18
N THR A 141 -0.65 -6.12 -24.00
CA THR A 141 -1.21 -4.76 -23.83
C THR A 141 -0.34 -3.84 -22.98
N SER A 142 0.56 -4.41 -22.17
CA SER A 142 1.38 -3.64 -21.22
C SER A 142 2.38 -2.73 -21.92
N LYS A 143 2.46 -1.49 -21.44
CA LYS A 143 3.52 -0.53 -21.80
C LYS A 143 4.74 -0.67 -20.89
N SER A 144 5.82 0.03 -21.22
CA SER A 144 7.11 -0.07 -20.52
C SER A 144 7.02 0.19 -19.01
N VAL A 145 6.29 1.23 -18.59
CA VAL A 145 6.13 1.57 -17.16
C VAL A 145 5.31 0.51 -16.42
N GLU A 146 4.27 -0.03 -17.04
CA GLU A 146 3.45 -1.11 -16.45
C GLU A 146 4.28 -2.38 -16.28
N LYS A 147 5.09 -2.75 -17.28
CA LYS A 147 6.05 -3.87 -17.19
C LYS A 147 7.08 -3.65 -16.06
N ALA A 148 7.64 -2.45 -15.96
CA ALA A 148 8.58 -2.11 -14.88
C ALA A 148 7.90 -2.19 -13.50
N THR A 149 6.64 -1.75 -13.40
CA THR A 149 5.84 -1.84 -12.17
C THR A 149 5.61 -3.30 -11.75
N LEU A 150 5.16 -4.15 -12.67
CA LEU A 150 4.94 -5.58 -12.40
C LEU A 150 6.24 -6.29 -12.03
N SER A 151 7.34 -5.98 -12.71
CA SER A 151 8.67 -6.50 -12.38
C SER A 151 9.09 -6.11 -10.98
N MET A 152 8.94 -4.84 -10.59
CA MET A 152 9.27 -4.36 -9.25
C MET A 152 8.41 -5.04 -8.17
N MET A 153 7.12 -5.23 -8.41
CA MET A 153 6.23 -5.95 -7.48
C MET A 153 6.71 -7.39 -7.24
N LYS A 154 7.03 -8.13 -8.31
CA LYS A 154 7.55 -9.50 -8.20
C LYS A 154 8.87 -9.55 -7.43
N GLU A 155 9.81 -8.67 -7.76
CA GLU A 155 11.11 -8.69 -7.10
C GLU A 155 11.03 -8.27 -5.64
N THR A 156 10.13 -7.34 -5.31
CA THR A 156 9.88 -6.98 -3.92
C THR A 156 9.38 -8.19 -3.10
N ILE A 157 8.50 -9.02 -3.68
CA ILE A 157 8.07 -10.26 -3.01
C ILE A 157 9.21 -11.28 -2.92
N ASN A 158 10.00 -11.47 -3.99
CA ASN A 158 11.15 -12.37 -3.95
C ASN A 158 12.15 -11.98 -2.86
N LEU A 159 12.44 -10.68 -2.72
CA LEU A 159 13.31 -10.16 -1.67
C LEU A 159 12.74 -10.41 -0.28
N GLN A 160 11.43 -10.24 -0.09
CA GLN A 160 10.78 -10.58 1.17
C GLN A 160 10.88 -12.07 1.46
N ILE A 161 10.55 -12.95 0.51
CA ILE A 161 10.68 -14.40 0.67
C ILE A 161 12.11 -14.77 1.06
N LYS A 162 13.10 -14.24 0.34
CA LYS A 162 14.53 -14.47 0.62
C LYS A 162 14.91 -14.03 2.04
N TRP A 163 14.44 -12.87 2.50
CA TRP A 163 14.72 -12.40 3.86
C TRP A 163 14.11 -13.32 4.92
N HIS A 164 12.87 -13.78 4.72
CA HIS A 164 12.20 -14.70 5.64
C HIS A 164 12.83 -16.10 5.67
N MET A 165 13.25 -16.61 4.52
CA MET A 165 14.00 -17.86 4.44
C MET A 165 15.32 -17.74 5.19
N ALA A 166 16.07 -16.64 5.00
CA ALA A 166 17.30 -16.40 5.74
C ALA A 166 17.07 -16.36 7.26
N LEU A 167 15.95 -15.80 7.72
CA LEU A 167 15.57 -15.84 9.14
C LEU A 167 15.32 -17.27 9.63
N LEU A 168 14.61 -18.10 8.86
CA LEU A 168 14.33 -19.49 9.22
C LEU A 168 15.60 -20.35 9.23
N ASP A 169 16.42 -20.24 8.18
CA ASP A 169 17.65 -21.02 8.01
C ASP A 169 18.67 -20.71 9.11
N ASN A 170 18.63 -19.49 9.66
CA ASN A 170 19.57 -19.00 10.66
C ASN A 170 18.89 -18.67 12.00
N ILE A 171 17.75 -19.31 12.31
CA ILE A 171 16.96 -18.97 13.50
C ILE A 171 17.73 -19.24 14.80
N ASP A 172 18.53 -20.30 14.85
CA ASP A 172 19.33 -20.64 16.04
C ASP A 172 20.47 -19.65 16.28
N GLU A 173 21.15 -19.24 15.21
CA GLU A 173 22.17 -18.18 15.27
C GLU A 173 21.53 -16.86 15.74
N THR A 174 20.39 -16.53 15.15
CA THR A 174 19.63 -15.32 15.49
C THR A 174 19.31 -15.29 16.97
N ILE A 175 18.74 -16.36 17.53
CA ILE A 175 18.41 -16.49 18.96
C ILE A 175 19.67 -16.30 19.83
N SER A 176 20.80 -16.90 19.45
CA SER A 176 22.04 -16.85 20.25
C SER A 176 22.63 -15.44 20.39
N VAL A 177 22.56 -14.61 19.36
CA VAL A 177 23.11 -13.24 19.43
C VAL A 177 22.21 -12.32 20.28
N VAL A 178 20.92 -12.61 20.40
CA VAL A 178 20.02 -11.81 21.25
C VAL A 178 20.43 -11.87 22.71
N ASP A 179 20.90 -13.02 23.21
CA ASP A 179 21.33 -13.14 24.59
C ASP A 179 22.41 -12.10 24.95
N LYS A 180 23.29 -11.78 23.97
CA LYS A 180 24.29 -10.72 24.13
C LYS A 180 23.64 -9.33 24.21
N ILE A 181 22.64 -9.05 23.36
CA ILE A 181 21.91 -7.78 23.39
C ILE A 181 21.13 -7.62 24.70
N HIS A 182 20.44 -8.67 25.15
CA HIS A 182 19.77 -8.67 26.45
C HIS A 182 20.73 -8.38 27.60
N GLN A 183 21.92 -8.99 27.59
CA GLN A 183 22.92 -8.72 28.61
C GLN A 183 23.37 -7.25 28.56
N MET A 184 23.67 -6.72 27.37
CA MET A 184 24.07 -5.31 27.21
C MET A 184 23.00 -4.34 27.73
N ILE A 185 21.71 -4.62 27.48
CA ILE A 185 20.59 -3.80 27.98
C ILE A 185 20.54 -3.85 29.51
N LYS A 186 20.73 -5.02 30.11
CA LYS A 186 20.66 -5.19 31.57
C LYS A 186 21.84 -4.56 32.32
N THR A 187 23.04 -4.61 31.75
CA THR A 187 24.27 -4.26 32.48
C THR A 187 24.78 -2.85 32.22
N THR A 188 24.26 -2.15 31.21
CA THR A 188 24.78 -0.84 30.80
C THR A 188 23.82 0.25 31.26
N ASP A 189 24.32 1.21 32.04
CA ASP A 189 23.60 2.44 32.35
C ASP A 189 23.77 3.44 31.20
N TYR A 190 22.74 3.54 30.36
CA TYR A 190 22.73 4.47 29.22
C TYR A 190 22.37 5.91 29.61
N SER A 191 22.16 6.21 30.90
CA SER A 191 21.86 7.58 31.36
C SER A 191 23.09 8.47 31.56
N GLN A 192 24.30 7.88 31.53
CA GLN A 192 25.56 8.58 31.82
C GLN A 192 26.42 8.91 30.58
N ASN A 193 25.85 8.86 29.38
CA ASN A 193 26.48 9.34 28.14
C ASN A 193 25.64 10.44 27.48
#